data_AF-A0A7G9QT64-F1
#
_entry.id   AF-A0A7G9QT64-F1
#
_cell.length_a   1.000
_cell.length_b   1.000
_cell.length_c   1.000
_cell.angle_alpha   90.00
_cell.angle_beta   90.00
_cell.angle_gamma   90.00
#
_symmetry.space_group_name_H-M   'P 1'
#
loop_
_entity.id
_entity.type
_entity.pdbx_description
1 polymer ?
#
loop_
_entity_poly.entity_id
_entity_poly.type
_entity_poly.pdbx_seq_one_letter_code
_entity_poly.pdbx_strand_id
1 'polypeptide(L)'
;MKATVVGLVTPHVLRVMDVAKQAESGANVDWHLRDAVARTVDELGQQYNAQDLLSAYVQGLESAARDVPPIRKVYADALQAAAAIATRDLRERD
;
A
#
# COMPACT_ATOMS: atom_id res chain seq x y z
N MET A 1 5.50 -16.34 -3.66
CA MET A 1 4.89 -15.41 -4.63
C MET A 1 5.33 -15.78 -6.04
N LYS A 2 4.41 -16.00 -6.98
CA LYS A 2 4.78 -16.14 -8.41
C LYS A 2 5.35 -14.80 -8.88
N ALA A 3 6.43 -14.80 -9.66
CA ALA A 3 7.09 -13.56 -10.14
C ALA A 3 6.12 -12.56 -10.82
N THR A 4 5.05 -13.08 -11.42
CA THR A 4 3.96 -12.29 -12.04
C THR A 4 3.18 -11.44 -11.03
N VAL A 5 2.93 -11.95 -9.82
CA VAL A 5 2.22 -11.19 -8.75
C VAL A 5 3.09 -10.05 -8.26
N VAL A 6 4.39 -10.30 -8.06
CA VAL A 6 5.35 -9.27 -7.63
C VAL A 6 5.43 -8.15 -8.67
N GLY A 7 5.61 -8.51 -9.95
CA GLY A 7 5.70 -7.51 -11.03
C GLY A 7 4.46 -6.64 -11.18
N LEU A 8 3.28 -7.17 -10.84
CA LEU A 8 2.01 -6.42 -10.88
C LEU A 8 1.82 -5.56 -9.62
N VAL A 9 2.24 -6.02 -8.45
CA VAL A 9 1.99 -5.33 -7.17
C VAL A 9 3.06 -4.27 -6.84
N THR A 10 4.32 -4.54 -7.15
CA THR A 10 5.45 -3.67 -6.80
C THR A 10 5.28 -2.22 -7.25
N PRO A 11 4.80 -1.91 -8.47
CA PRO A 11 4.57 -0.52 -8.89
C PRO A 11 3.61 0.24 -7.98
N HIS A 12 2.57 -0.43 -7.46
CA HIS A 12 1.59 0.21 -6.58
C HIS A 12 2.13 0.42 -5.16
N VAL A 13 2.93 -0.53 -4.66
CA VAL A 13 3.62 -0.38 -3.36
C VAL A 13 4.57 0.82 -3.42
N LEU A 14 5.37 0.93 -4.49
CA LEU A 14 6.29 2.06 -4.68
C LEU A 14 5.56 3.40 -4.75
N ARG A 15 4.43 3.47 -5.44
CA ARG A 15 3.60 4.69 -5.50
C ARG A 15 3.15 5.15 -4.11
N VAL A 16 2.69 4.23 -3.27
CA VAL A 16 2.29 4.56 -1.88
C VAL A 16 3.50 4.95 -1.03
N MET A 17 4.65 4.29 -1.23
CA MET A 17 5.89 4.67 -0.57
C MET A 17 6.31 6.10 -0.90
N ASP A 18 6.15 6.54 -2.16
CA ASP A 18 6.47 7.92 -2.55
C ASP A 18 5.55 8.94 -1.89
N VAL A 19 4.25 8.65 -1.80
CA VAL A 19 3.28 9.50 -1.08
C VAL A 19 3.61 9.54 0.41
N ALA A 20 3.83 8.40 1.05
CA ALA A 20 4.15 8.32 2.47
C ALA A 20 5.46 9.06 2.80
N LYS A 21 6.45 9.04 1.90
CA LYS A 21 7.71 9.77 2.09
C LYS A 21 7.50 11.29 2.16
N GLN A 22 6.50 11.83 1.46
CA GLN A 22 6.18 13.26 1.54
C GLN A 22 5.72 13.68 2.94
N ALA A 23 5.14 12.77 3.73
CA ALA A 23 4.74 13.04 5.11
C ALA A 23 5.91 13.48 6.00
N GLU A 24 7.12 12.99 5.72
CA GLU A 24 8.32 13.37 6.48
C GLU A 24 8.75 14.81 6.26
N SER A 25 8.31 15.43 5.15
CA SER A 25 8.51 16.86 4.90
C SER A 25 7.46 17.75 5.58
N GLY A 26 6.54 17.16 6.35
CA GLY A 26 5.43 17.84 7.00
C GLY A 26 4.23 18.09 6.08
N ALA A 27 4.22 17.51 4.86
CA ALA A 27 3.07 17.57 3.98
C ALA A 27 1.89 16.77 4.55
N ASN A 28 0.67 17.29 4.41
CA ASN A 28 -0.53 16.53 4.72
C ASN A 28 -0.83 15.57 3.56
N VAL A 29 -0.46 14.30 3.74
CA VAL A 29 -0.58 13.26 2.71
C VAL A 29 -1.82 12.40 2.87
N ASP A 30 -2.66 12.59 3.88
CA ASP A 30 -3.74 11.66 4.22
C ASP A 30 -4.70 11.41 3.06
N TRP A 31 -5.12 12.49 2.39
CA TRP A 31 -5.98 12.38 1.21
C TRP A 31 -5.28 11.68 0.04
N HIS A 32 -4.02 12.04 -0.23
CA HIS A 32 -3.22 11.46 -1.33
C HIS A 32 -2.96 9.96 -1.09
N LEU A 33 -2.74 9.58 0.16
CA LEU A 33 -2.50 8.21 0.58
C LEU A 33 -3.76 7.38 0.38
N ARG A 34 -4.92 7.88 0.84
CA ARG A 34 -6.22 7.23 0.66
C ARG A 34 -6.57 7.07 -0.82
N ASP A 35 -6.40 8.13 -1.62
CA ASP A 35 -6.66 8.09 -3.07
C ASP A 35 -5.73 7.08 -3.78
N ALA A 36 -4.44 7.06 -3.45
CA ALA A 36 -3.49 6.12 -4.04
C ALA A 36 -3.82 4.66 -3.70
N VAL A 37 -4.22 4.38 -2.46
CA VAL A 37 -4.66 3.05 -2.03
C VAL A 37 -5.97 2.67 -2.73
N ALA A 38 -6.98 3.54 -2.74
CA ALA A 38 -8.27 3.27 -3.35
C ALA A 38 -8.15 2.95 -4.86
N ARG A 39 -7.34 3.73 -5.59
CA ARG A 39 -7.05 3.45 -7.01
C ARG A 39 -6.35 2.12 -7.20
N THR A 40 -5.38 1.79 -6.36
CA THR A 40 -4.68 0.51 -6.43
C THR A 40 -5.63 -0.65 -6.18
N VAL A 41 -6.48 -0.55 -5.17
CA VAL A 41 -7.46 -1.58 -4.84
C VAL A 41 -8.45 -1.78 -5.98
N ASP A 42 -8.87 -0.71 -6.65
CA ASP A 42 -9.72 -0.79 -7.83
C ASP A 42 -8.99 -1.45 -9.03
N GLU A 43 -7.78 -0.98 -9.35
CA GLU A 43 -6.95 -1.49 -10.45
C GLU A 43 -6.63 -2.98 -10.30
N LEU A 44 -6.21 -3.42 -9.11
CA LEU A 44 -5.92 -4.83 -8.81
C LEU A 44 -7.21 -5.66 -8.67
N GLY A 45 -8.29 -5.05 -8.18
CA GLY A 45 -9.59 -5.68 -7.98
C GLY A 45 -10.29 -6.07 -9.28
N GLN A 46 -9.93 -5.45 -10.41
CA GLN A 46 -10.45 -5.79 -11.74
C GLN A 46 -9.72 -6.98 -12.39
N GLN A 47 -8.65 -7.47 -11.80
CA GLN A 47 -7.88 -8.60 -12.35
C GLN A 47 -8.50 -9.95 -11.96
N TYR A 48 -8.28 -10.97 -12.80
CA TYR A 48 -8.83 -12.32 -12.55
C TYR A 48 -8.32 -12.96 -11.24
N ASN A 49 -7.15 -12.54 -10.76
CA ASN A 49 -6.51 -12.99 -9.51
C ASN A 49 -6.52 -11.88 -8.44
N ALA A 50 -7.57 -11.05 -8.41
CA ALA A 50 -7.72 -9.90 -7.51
C ALA A 50 -7.36 -10.21 -6.04
N GLN A 51 -7.89 -11.30 -5.48
CA GLN A 51 -7.69 -11.64 -4.07
C GLN A 51 -6.20 -11.88 -3.74
N ASP A 52 -5.49 -12.61 -4.60
CA ASP A 52 -4.04 -12.85 -4.47
C ASP A 52 -3.23 -11.55 -4.61
N LEU A 53 -3.61 -10.68 -5.56
CA LEU A 53 -2.93 -9.41 -5.81
C LEU A 53 -3.13 -8.42 -4.65
N LEU A 54 -4.36 -8.29 -4.15
CA LEU A 54 -4.68 -7.41 -3.03
C LEU A 54 -4.00 -7.90 -1.75
N SER A 55 -4.01 -9.21 -1.49
CA SER A 55 -3.28 -9.80 -0.36
C SER A 55 -1.77 -9.54 -0.45
N ALA A 56 -1.19 -9.70 -1.64
CA ALA A 56 0.22 -9.40 -1.89
C ALA A 56 0.53 -7.90 -1.72
N TYR A 57 -0.39 -7.02 -2.12
CA TYR A 57 -0.27 -5.57 -1.95
C TYR A 57 -0.26 -5.16 -0.48
N VAL A 58 -1.21 -5.66 0.31
CA VAL A 58 -1.24 -5.45 1.77
C VAL A 58 0.06 -5.92 2.41
N GLN A 59 0.50 -7.15 2.11
CA GLN A 59 1.76 -7.69 2.62
C GLN A 59 2.98 -6.84 2.22
N GLY A 60 2.98 -6.29 1.01
CA GLY A 60 4.02 -5.39 0.53
C GLY A 60 4.11 -4.11 1.36
N LEU A 61 2.97 -3.48 1.67
CA LEU A 61 2.91 -2.28 2.51
C LEU A 61 3.34 -2.57 3.96
N GLU A 62 2.87 -3.68 4.54
CA GLU A 62 3.25 -4.09 5.90
C GLU A 62 4.73 -4.43 6.01
N SER A 63 5.32 -5.04 4.98
CA SER A 63 6.76 -5.35 4.95
C SER A 63 7.57 -4.07 4.80
N ALA A 64 7.17 -3.18 3.88
CA ALA A 64 7.80 -1.88 3.73
C ALA A 64 7.77 -1.07 5.03
N ALA A 65 6.65 -1.08 5.76
CA ALA A 65 6.52 -0.41 7.05
C ALA A 65 7.43 -1.01 8.13
N ARG A 66 7.61 -2.33 8.15
CA ARG A 66 8.50 -3.04 9.10
C ARG A 66 9.98 -2.79 8.83
N ASP A 67 10.35 -2.63 7.57
CA ASP A 67 11.73 -2.39 7.16
C ASP A 67 12.16 -0.92 7.34
N VAL A 68 11.26 -0.03 7.73
CA VAL A 68 11.57 1.38 7.99
C VAL A 68 12.46 1.53 9.23
N PRO A 69 13.59 2.27 9.16
CA PRO A 69 14.39 2.59 10.34
C PRO A 69 13.58 3.34 11.42
N PRO A 70 13.80 3.08 12.72
CA PRO A 70 12.99 3.68 13.81
C PRO A 70 12.92 5.21 13.82
N ILE A 71 13.93 5.89 13.27
CA ILE A 71 13.98 7.35 13.17
C ILE A 71 12.95 7.95 12.20
N ARG A 72 12.43 7.14 11.27
CA ARG A 72 11.46 7.54 10.23
C ARG A 72 10.04 7.13 10.62
N LYS A 73 9.65 7.42 11.87
CA LYS A 73 8.36 6.98 12.42
C LYS A 73 7.15 7.47 11.62
N VAL A 74 7.14 8.74 11.20
CA VAL A 74 6.03 9.32 10.41
C VAL A 74 5.83 8.56 9.09
N TYR A 75 6.91 8.16 8.44
CA TYR A 75 6.86 7.37 7.23
C TYR A 75 6.33 5.96 7.48
N ALA A 76 6.80 5.29 8.53
CA ALA A 76 6.31 3.97 8.93
C ALA A 76 4.82 3.99 9.27
N ASP A 77 4.37 5.00 10.03
CA ASP A 77 2.97 5.18 10.43
C ASP A 77 2.08 5.41 9.19
N ALA A 78 2.55 6.18 8.21
CA ALA A 78 1.83 6.39 6.95
C ALA A 78 1.71 5.08 6.13
N LEU A 79 2.76 4.26 6.05
CA LEU A 79 2.69 2.96 5.38
C LEU A 79 1.74 1.98 6.10
N GLN A 80 1.74 1.98 7.44
CA GLN A 80 0.81 1.19 8.23
C GLN A 80 -0.64 1.64 8.03
N ALA A 81 -0.88 2.95 7.96
CA ALA A 81 -2.20 3.50 7.67
C ALA A 81 -2.69 3.06 6.26
N ALA A 82 -1.81 3.09 5.25
CA ALA A 82 -2.13 2.60 3.92
C ALA A 82 -2.49 1.11 3.92
N ALA A 83 -1.70 0.27 4.62
CA ALA A 83 -1.97 -1.16 4.76
C ALA A 83 -3.33 -1.42 5.45
N ALA A 84 -3.66 -0.65 6.49
CA ALA A 84 -4.93 -0.76 7.20
C ALA A 84 -6.14 -0.41 6.30
N ILE A 85 -6.01 0.63 5.46
CA ILE A 85 -7.04 1.00 4.49
C ILE A 85 -7.22 -0.13 3.48
N ALA A 86 -6.13 -0.60 2.85
CA ALA A 86 -6.19 -1.67 1.86
C ALA A 86 -6.76 -2.98 2.43
N THR A 87 -6.42 -3.31 3.69
CA THR A 87 -6.95 -4.49 4.38
C THR A 87 -8.45 -4.39 4.62
N ARG A 88 -8.95 -3.20 4.95
CA ARG A 88 -10.38 -2.98 5.11
C ARG A 88 -11.11 -3.20 3.79
N ASP A 89 -10.62 -2.60 2.70
CA ASP A 89 -11.25 -2.75 1.39
C ASP A 89 -11.22 -4.20 0.89
N LEU A 90 -10.14 -4.94 1.17
CA LEU A 90 -10.06 -6.38 0.87
C LEU A 90 -11.17 -7.17 1.58
N ARG A 91 -11.40 -6.91 2.87
CA ARG A 91 -12.46 -7.58 3.65
C ARG A 91 -13.86 -7.23 3.19
N GLU A 92 -14.07 -6.05 2.63
CA GLU A 92 -15.37 -5.64 2.06
C GLU A 92 -15.65 -6.32 0.70
N ARG A 93 -14.63 -6.94 0.08
CA ARG A 93 -14.71 -7.61 -1.23
C ARG A 93 -14.70 -9.15 -1.16
N ASP A 94 -14.36 -9.72 -0.01
CA ASP A 94 -14.49 -11.17 0.31
C ASP A 94 -15.95 -11.54 0.64
#